data_AF-A0A8I1HY14-F1
#
_entry.id   AF-A0A8I1HY14-F1
#
_cell.length_a   1.000
_cell.length_b   1.000
_cell.length_c   1.000
_cell.angle_alpha   90.00
_cell.angle_beta   90.00
_cell.angle_gamma   90.00
#
_symmetry.space_group_name_H-M   'P 1'
#
loop_
_entity.id
_entity.type
_entity.pdbx_description
1 polymer ?
#
loop_
_entity_poly.entity_id
_entity_poly.type
_entity_poly.pdbx_seq_one_letter_code
_entity_poly.pdbx_strand_id
1 'polypeptide(L)'
;MLAENIKSNTGNLPVRVMFQDEARFGRLSDPRRCWAPWPMRPLVKKALIREYVYAYAAVTPADGQLDWMLGSKMDTLTMNVFLRQVSENHPEEFVVMVLDGAPSHRSVQLEIPENMVLLRLPPYSPELNPAERLWAELREKEFANKVFDSLDSAIVQLALGMWRLENSPPELHSLTGWKWILESS
;
A
#
# COMPACT_ATOMS: atom_id res chain seq x y z
N MET A 1 -24.25 11.93 5.00
CA MET A 1 -24.92 10.75 5.60
C MET A 1 -23.99 9.56 5.40
N LEU A 2 -23.13 9.28 6.39
CA LEU A 2 -22.16 8.17 6.38
C LEU A 2 -22.65 7.06 7.31
N ALA A 3 -23.82 6.48 6.99
CA ALA A 3 -24.40 5.43 7.81
C ALA A 3 -25.22 4.50 6.92
N GLU A 4 -24.53 3.74 6.06
CA GLU A 4 -25.12 2.55 5.45
C GLU A 4 -24.29 1.35 5.90
N ASN A 5 -24.80 0.68 6.94
CA ASN A 5 -24.42 -0.65 7.42
C ASN A 5 -22.91 -0.93 7.55
N ILE A 6 -22.23 -0.18 8.42
CA ILE A 6 -20.91 -0.59 8.94
C ILE A 6 -21.15 -1.87 9.74
N LYS A 7 -20.51 -2.96 9.33
CA LYS A 7 -20.53 -4.24 10.04
C LYS A 7 -20.11 -3.99 11.49
N SER A 8 -20.95 -4.38 12.44
CA SER A 8 -20.68 -4.18 13.87
C SER A 8 -19.68 -5.20 14.37
N ASN A 9 -18.72 -4.77 15.19
CA ASN A 9 -17.80 -5.65 15.91
C ASN A 9 -18.53 -6.39 17.05
N THR A 10 -19.35 -7.38 16.70
CA THR A 10 -20.16 -8.16 17.65
C THR A 10 -19.32 -9.05 18.56
N GLY A 11 -18.12 -9.43 18.12
CA GLY A 11 -17.17 -10.21 18.91
C GLY A 11 -16.42 -9.40 19.97
N ASN A 12 -16.58 -8.08 19.98
CA ASN A 12 -15.84 -7.16 20.85
C ASN A 12 -14.32 -7.36 20.76
N LEU A 13 -13.81 -7.66 19.56
CA LEU A 13 -12.39 -7.83 19.30
C LEU A 13 -11.67 -6.47 19.39
N PRO A 14 -10.37 -6.44 19.73
CA PRO A 14 -9.55 -5.24 19.60
C PRO A 14 -9.64 -4.68 18.17
N VAL A 15 -9.80 -3.36 18.05
CA VAL A 15 -9.94 -2.70 16.74
C VAL A 15 -8.57 -2.37 16.17
N ARG A 16 -8.33 -2.72 14.92
CA ARG A 16 -7.14 -2.35 14.15
C ARG A 16 -7.53 -1.48 12.97
N VAL A 17 -7.01 -0.26 12.90
CA VAL A 17 -7.25 0.65 11.77
C VAL A 17 -6.11 0.51 10.77
N MET A 18 -6.44 0.05 9.56
CA MET A 18 -5.51 -0.12 8.45
C MET A 18 -5.84 0.83 7.32
N PHE A 19 -4.82 1.27 6.59
CA PHE A 19 -4.97 2.08 5.39
C PHE A 19 -4.44 1.30 4.19
N GLN A 20 -5.32 1.05 3.23
CA GLN A 20 -5.05 0.26 2.04
C GLN A 20 -4.99 1.13 0.78
N ASP A 21 -4.08 0.73 -0.12
CA ASP A 21 -3.98 1.29 -1.47
C ASP A 21 -3.31 0.28 -2.43
N GLU A 22 -3.35 0.59 -3.72
CA GLU A 22 -2.68 -0.16 -4.78
C GLU A 22 -1.76 0.71 -5.64
N ALA A 23 -0.57 0.21 -5.93
CA ALA A 23 0.40 0.91 -6.76
C ALA A 23 0.96 0.04 -7.88
N ARG A 24 1.33 0.68 -8.99
CA ARG A 24 2.00 0.02 -10.12
C ARG A 24 3.50 0.23 -10.03
N PHE A 25 4.25 -0.85 -10.18
CA PHE A 25 5.71 -0.85 -10.27
C PHE A 25 6.17 -1.68 -11.45
N GLY A 26 7.24 -1.26 -12.10
CA GLY A 26 7.67 -1.92 -13.32
C GLY A 26 8.85 -1.23 -13.99
N ARG A 27 8.87 -1.29 -15.31
CA ARG A 27 10.02 -0.89 -16.13
C ARG A 27 9.97 0.55 -16.60
N LEU A 28 9.00 1.33 -16.12
CA LEU A 28 8.98 2.77 -16.30
C LEU A 28 9.91 3.39 -15.26
N SER A 29 11.09 3.82 -15.70
CA SER A 29 12.08 4.43 -14.80
C SER A 29 11.64 5.84 -14.39
N ASP A 30 11.98 6.23 -13.16
CA ASP A 30 11.81 7.57 -12.61
C ASP A 30 13.19 8.23 -12.33
N PRO A 31 13.77 8.97 -13.29
CA PRO A 31 15.01 9.71 -13.06
C PRO A 31 14.79 10.84 -12.04
N ARG A 32 15.55 10.80 -10.95
CA ARG A 32 15.54 11.79 -9.88
C ARG A 32 16.90 12.45 -9.73
N ARG A 33 16.92 13.60 -9.04
CA ARG A 33 18.15 14.33 -8.73
C ARG A 33 19.10 13.44 -7.92
N CYS A 34 20.38 13.43 -8.27
CA CYS A 34 21.43 12.71 -7.55
C CYS A 34 22.74 13.51 -7.54
N TRP A 35 23.60 13.19 -6.59
CA TRP A 35 24.91 13.82 -6.44
C TRP A 35 25.96 13.09 -7.28
N ALA A 36 26.89 13.84 -7.86
CA ALA A 36 28.09 13.32 -8.49
C ALA A 36 29.30 14.17 -8.05
N PRO A 37 30.50 13.57 -7.87
CA PRO A 37 31.70 14.34 -7.57
C PRO A 37 32.05 15.31 -8.69
N TRP A 38 32.55 16.50 -8.35
CA TRP A 38 33.05 17.46 -9.34
C TRP A 38 34.28 16.88 -10.07
N PRO A 39 34.44 17.07 -11.40
CA PRO A 39 33.61 17.85 -12.34
C PRO A 39 32.53 17.02 -13.07
N MET A 40 32.16 15.85 -12.56
CA MET A 40 31.27 14.92 -13.27
C MET A 40 29.82 15.40 -13.27
N ARG A 41 29.17 15.27 -14.44
CA ARG A 41 27.72 15.42 -14.56
C ARG A 41 27.06 14.05 -14.38
N PRO A 42 26.10 13.89 -13.45
CA PRO A 42 25.41 12.62 -13.29
C PRO A 42 24.62 12.28 -14.56
N LEU A 43 24.80 11.06 -15.05
CA LEU A 43 24.03 10.48 -16.15
C LEU A 43 23.23 9.30 -15.62
N VAL A 44 21.92 9.34 -15.81
CA VAL A 44 20.99 8.29 -15.39
C VAL A 44 20.28 7.76 -16.63
N LYS A 45 20.22 6.43 -16.75
CA LYS A 45 19.48 5.77 -17.84
C LYS A 45 17.98 5.97 -17.65
N LYS A 46 17.24 6.12 -18.75
CA LYS A 46 15.78 6.23 -18.75
C LYS A 46 15.17 5.16 -19.64
N ALA A 47 14.25 4.38 -19.10
CA ALA A 47 13.44 3.42 -19.82
C ALA A 47 11.96 3.85 -19.80
N LEU A 48 11.30 3.73 -20.95
CA LEU A 48 9.89 4.05 -21.15
C LEU A 48 9.09 2.79 -21.53
N ILE A 49 9.33 1.68 -20.83
CA ILE A 49 8.71 0.39 -21.10
C ILE A 49 7.50 0.22 -20.17
N ARG A 50 6.30 0.06 -20.74
CA ARG A 50 5.02 -0.01 -20.00
C ARG A 50 4.67 -1.45 -19.57
N GLU A 51 5.61 -2.09 -18.88
CA GLU A 51 5.41 -3.38 -18.23
C GLU A 51 5.45 -3.15 -16.72
N TYR A 52 4.45 -3.66 -16.00
CA TYR A 52 4.30 -3.45 -14.56
C TYR A 52 3.51 -4.57 -13.90
N VAL A 53 3.68 -4.66 -12.59
CA VAL A 53 2.90 -5.46 -11.65
C VAL A 53 2.14 -4.53 -10.71
N TYR A 54 1.06 -5.02 -10.11
CA TYR A 54 0.35 -4.31 -9.05
C TYR A 54 0.86 -4.77 -7.68
N ALA A 55 1.09 -3.81 -6.79
CA ALA A 55 1.33 -4.04 -5.37
C ALA A 55 0.07 -3.63 -4.62
N TYR A 56 -0.42 -4.53 -3.76
CA TYR A 56 -1.45 -4.26 -2.78
C TYR A 56 -0.78 -4.12 -1.43
N ALA A 57 -1.14 -3.10 -0.66
CA ALA A 57 -0.66 -2.96 0.71
C ALA A 57 -1.73 -2.38 1.62
N ALA A 58 -1.70 -2.81 2.88
CA ALA A 58 -2.41 -2.24 3.99
C ALA A 58 -1.42 -1.98 5.12
N VAL A 59 -1.34 -0.74 5.60
CA VAL A 59 -0.47 -0.35 6.70
C VAL A 59 -1.30 0.02 7.92
N THR A 60 -0.87 -0.40 9.10
CA THR A 60 -1.40 0.09 10.38
C THR A 60 -0.48 1.20 10.89
N PRO A 61 -0.89 2.48 10.87
CA PRO A 61 -0.03 3.57 11.31
C PRO A 61 0.35 3.51 12.80
N ALA A 62 -0.51 2.91 13.63
CA ALA A 62 -0.33 2.86 15.09
C ALA A 62 0.92 2.07 15.52
N ASP A 63 1.21 0.95 14.86
CA ASP A 63 2.35 0.06 15.19
C ASP A 63 3.30 -0.17 14.00
N GLY A 64 2.96 0.36 12.82
CA GLY A 64 3.77 0.25 11.61
C GLY A 64 3.72 -1.13 10.95
N GLN A 65 2.76 -2.00 11.31
CA GLN A 65 2.59 -3.27 10.60
C GLN A 65 2.16 -3.06 9.14
N LEU A 66 2.62 -3.95 8.26
CA LEU A 66 2.36 -3.91 6.83
C LEU A 66 1.95 -5.29 6.33
N ASP A 67 0.76 -5.36 5.75
CA ASP A 67 0.30 -6.50 4.98
C ASP A 67 0.38 -6.16 3.50
N TRP A 68 0.93 -7.06 2.69
CA TRP A 68 1.08 -6.81 1.27
C TRP A 68 1.02 -8.08 0.42
N MET A 69 0.75 -7.89 -0.87
CA MET A 69 0.86 -8.93 -1.89
C MET A 69 1.10 -8.33 -3.27
N LEU A 70 1.55 -9.15 -4.21
CA LEU A 70 1.66 -8.77 -5.63
C LEU A 70 0.53 -9.37 -6.44
N GLY A 71 -0.08 -8.55 -7.28
CA GLY A 71 -1.17 -8.90 -8.18
C GLY A 71 -0.82 -8.66 -9.64
N SER A 72 -1.35 -9.51 -10.52
CA SER A 72 -1.22 -9.29 -11.98
C SER A 72 -2.12 -8.18 -12.49
N LYS A 73 -3.21 -7.87 -11.78
CA LYS A 73 -4.24 -6.89 -12.15
C LYS A 73 -4.78 -6.18 -10.92
N MET A 74 -5.37 -5.01 -11.16
CA MET A 74 -6.19 -4.31 -10.18
C MET A 74 -7.66 -4.61 -10.44
N ASP A 75 -8.20 -5.62 -9.77
CA ASP A 75 -9.59 -6.05 -9.91
C ASP A 75 -10.20 -6.55 -8.59
N THR A 76 -11.51 -6.75 -8.58
CA THR A 76 -12.25 -7.19 -7.39
C THR A 76 -11.84 -8.59 -6.92
N LEU A 77 -11.48 -9.49 -7.84
CA LEU A 77 -11.06 -10.84 -7.48
C LEU A 77 -9.74 -10.82 -6.71
N THR A 78 -8.78 -10.05 -7.20
CA THR A 78 -7.49 -9.85 -6.54
C THR A 78 -7.70 -9.14 -5.20
N MET A 79 -8.57 -8.12 -5.14
CA MET A 79 -8.91 -7.49 -3.86
C MET A 79 -9.50 -8.48 -2.85
N ASN A 80 -10.40 -9.40 -3.25
CA ASN A 80 -10.94 -10.41 -2.35
C ASN A 80 -9.85 -11.34 -1.77
N VAL A 81 -8.84 -11.69 -2.59
CA VAL A 81 -7.67 -12.45 -2.11
C VAL A 81 -6.90 -11.65 -1.07
N PHE A 82 -6.70 -10.35 -1.29
CA PHE A 82 -6.02 -9.48 -0.34
C PHE A 82 -6.77 -9.35 0.99
N LEU A 83 -8.08 -9.08 0.93
CA LEU A 83 -8.91 -8.94 2.14
C LEU A 83 -8.90 -10.24 2.96
N ARG A 84 -8.94 -11.40 2.29
CA ARG A 84 -8.81 -12.70 2.95
C ARG A 84 -7.45 -12.86 3.63
N GLN A 85 -6.36 -12.55 2.93
CA GLN A 85 -5.01 -12.60 3.51
C GLN A 85 -4.90 -11.74 4.77
N VAL A 86 -5.38 -10.49 4.72
CA VAL A 86 -5.34 -9.59 5.89
C VAL A 86 -6.18 -10.17 7.04
N SER A 87 -7.37 -10.70 6.76
CA SER A 87 -8.21 -11.33 7.78
C SER A 87 -7.52 -12.55 8.43
N GLU A 88 -6.83 -13.37 7.64
CA GLU A 88 -6.06 -14.53 8.11
C GLU A 88 -4.83 -14.12 8.93
N ASN A 89 -4.21 -12.98 8.62
CA ASN A 89 -3.07 -12.44 9.36
C ASN A 89 -3.48 -11.80 10.70
N HIS A 90 -4.73 -11.32 10.81
CA HIS A 90 -5.25 -10.63 12.00
C HIS A 90 -6.56 -11.28 12.53
N PRO A 91 -6.58 -12.59 12.85
CA PRO A 91 -7.82 -13.32 13.17
C PRO A 91 -8.46 -12.90 14.50
N GLU A 92 -7.66 -12.38 15.42
CA GLU A 92 -8.09 -11.97 16.78
C GLU A 92 -8.45 -10.48 16.88
N GLU A 93 -8.44 -9.76 15.77
CA GLU A 93 -8.69 -8.31 15.72
C GLU A 93 -9.82 -7.98 14.75
N PHE A 94 -10.54 -6.90 15.02
CA PHE A 94 -11.52 -6.34 14.10
C PHE A 94 -10.87 -5.26 13.24
N VAL A 95 -10.65 -5.57 11.97
CA VAL A 95 -9.96 -4.69 11.01
C VAL A 95 -10.93 -3.65 10.44
N VAL A 96 -10.64 -2.39 10.70
CA VAL A 96 -11.25 -1.25 10.02
C VAL A 96 -10.31 -0.85 8.87
N MET A 97 -10.63 -1.32 7.67
CA MET A 97 -9.84 -1.07 6.47
C MET A 97 -10.29 0.23 5.80
N VAL A 98 -9.46 1.26 5.88
CA VAL A 98 -9.65 2.55 5.22
C VAL A 98 -9.04 2.49 3.82
N LEU A 99 -9.82 2.83 2.81
CA LEU A 99 -9.41 2.73 1.40
C LEU A 99 -10.06 3.81 0.54
N ASP A 100 -9.53 3.99 -0.66
CA ASP A 100 -9.99 5.04 -1.57
C ASP A 100 -11.34 4.69 -2.24
N GLY A 101 -11.80 5.57 -3.14
CA GLY A 101 -13.05 5.39 -3.85
C GLY A 101 -12.99 4.53 -5.11
N ALA A 102 -11.96 3.73 -5.38
CA ALA A 102 -11.79 3.04 -6.67
C ALA A 102 -12.98 2.11 -7.03
N PRO A 103 -13.25 1.85 -8.32
CA PRO A 103 -14.35 0.98 -8.73
C PRO A 103 -14.26 -0.45 -8.16
N SER A 104 -13.05 -1.01 -8.05
CA SER A 104 -12.79 -2.31 -7.41
C SER A 104 -13.29 -2.35 -5.97
N HIS A 105 -13.18 -1.23 -5.26
CA HIS A 105 -13.56 -1.03 -3.86
C HIS A 105 -15.07 -0.83 -3.63
N ARG A 106 -15.83 -0.64 -4.72
CA ARG A 106 -17.29 -0.43 -4.68
C ARG A 106 -18.06 -1.62 -5.22
N SER A 107 -17.36 -2.66 -5.67
CA SER A 107 -18.01 -3.81 -6.27
C SER A 107 -18.87 -4.55 -5.25
N VAL A 108 -20.09 -4.89 -5.65
CA VAL A 108 -20.98 -5.76 -4.87
C VAL A 108 -20.45 -7.20 -4.76
N GLN A 109 -19.41 -7.53 -5.53
CA GLN A 109 -18.73 -8.82 -5.50
C GLN A 109 -17.58 -8.86 -4.47
N LEU A 110 -17.38 -7.79 -3.69
CA LEU A 110 -16.40 -7.80 -2.61
C LEU A 110 -16.85 -8.76 -1.50
N GLU A 111 -16.00 -9.73 -1.22
CA GLU A 111 -16.17 -10.69 -0.12
C GLU A 111 -15.46 -10.14 1.12
N ILE A 112 -16.16 -9.31 1.89
CA ILE A 112 -15.60 -8.69 3.10
C ILE A 112 -15.60 -9.71 4.25
N PRO A 113 -14.44 -10.07 4.82
CA PRO A 113 -14.34 -11.04 5.92
C PRO A 113 -15.17 -10.67 7.17
N GLU A 114 -15.44 -11.66 8.03
CA GLU A 114 -16.26 -11.47 9.24
C GLU A 114 -15.71 -10.45 10.23
N ASN A 115 -14.40 -10.48 10.45
CA ASN A 115 -13.67 -9.58 11.33
C ASN A 115 -13.26 -8.26 10.67
N MET A 116 -13.90 -7.85 9.58
CA MET A 116 -13.48 -6.67 8.82
C MET A 116 -14.65 -5.78 8.41
N VAL A 117 -14.39 -4.47 8.37
CA VAL A 117 -15.25 -3.49 7.72
C VAL A 117 -14.43 -2.55 6.84
N LEU A 118 -15.02 -2.11 5.74
CA LEU A 118 -14.39 -1.17 4.80
C LEU A 118 -14.93 0.25 5.04
N LEU A 119 -14.03 1.21 5.26
CA LEU A 119 -14.32 2.64 5.31
C LEU A 119 -13.72 3.34 4.10
N ARG A 120 -14.50 4.18 3.44
CA ARG A 120 -14.07 4.88 2.24
C ARG A 120 -13.67 6.31 2.54
N LEU A 121 -12.52 6.72 2.05
CA LEU A 121 -12.10 8.12 2.05
C LEU A 121 -13.01 8.95 1.12
N PRO A 122 -13.12 10.27 1.38
CA PRO A 122 -13.72 11.19 0.43
C PRO A 122 -13.03 11.08 -0.95
N PRO A 123 -13.77 11.27 -2.06
CA PRO A 123 -13.18 11.27 -3.39
C PRO A 123 -12.05 12.29 -3.51
N TYR A 124 -10.97 11.91 -4.20
CA TYR A 124 -9.82 12.78 -4.48
C TYR A 124 -9.07 13.29 -3.25
N SER A 125 -8.99 12.48 -2.17
CA SER A 125 -8.23 12.80 -0.96
C SER A 125 -7.02 11.87 -0.71
N PRO A 126 -6.08 11.73 -1.66
CA PRO A 126 -4.89 10.89 -1.47
C PRO A 126 -4.00 11.39 -0.32
N GLU A 127 -4.05 12.68 0.01
CA GLU A 127 -3.35 13.28 1.16
C GLU A 127 -3.83 12.74 2.51
N LEU A 128 -4.96 12.04 2.54
CA LEU A 128 -5.50 11.40 3.74
C LEU A 128 -5.11 9.92 3.86
N ASN A 129 -4.43 9.34 2.85
CA ASN A 129 -4.03 7.94 2.85
C ASN A 129 -2.52 7.77 3.13
N PRO A 130 -2.12 7.29 4.32
CA PRO A 130 -0.72 7.04 4.63
C PRO A 130 -0.04 6.01 3.71
N ALA A 131 -0.79 5.13 3.05
CA ALA A 131 -0.22 4.18 2.08
C ALA A 131 0.47 4.91 0.91
N GLU A 132 0.09 6.14 0.57
CA GLU A 132 0.80 6.95 -0.43
C GLU A 132 2.25 7.26 -0.02
N ARG A 133 2.52 7.38 1.30
CA ARG A 133 3.88 7.58 1.82
C ARG A 133 4.71 6.31 1.70
N LEU A 134 4.13 5.14 1.96
CA LEU A 134 4.75 3.83 1.70
C LEU A 134 5.21 3.75 0.24
N TRP A 135 4.33 4.10 -0.70
CA TRP A 135 4.68 4.06 -2.13
C TRP A 135 5.73 5.07 -2.53
N ALA A 136 5.70 6.28 -1.96
CA ALA A 136 6.72 7.29 -2.19
C ALA A 136 8.11 6.81 -1.73
N GLU A 137 8.18 6.17 -0.57
CA GLU A 137 9.41 5.59 0.00
C GLU A 137 9.95 4.48 -0.90
N LEU A 138 9.12 3.54 -1.33
CA LEU A 138 9.51 2.48 -2.29
C LEU A 138 10.01 3.06 -3.60
N ARG A 139 9.29 4.03 -4.17
CA ARG A 139 9.70 4.69 -5.42
C ARG A 139 11.05 5.39 -5.26
N GLU A 140 11.30 6.01 -4.11
CA GLU A 140 12.55 6.72 -3.84
C GLU A 140 13.73 5.78 -3.59
N LYS A 141 13.59 4.81 -2.68
CA LYS A 141 14.72 3.97 -2.25
C LYS A 141 14.98 2.81 -3.19
N GLU A 142 13.92 2.24 -3.76
CA GLU A 142 14.01 0.98 -4.48
C GLU A 142 13.99 1.14 -5.99
N PHE A 143 13.37 2.20 -6.53
CA PHE A 143 13.18 2.37 -7.98
C PHE A 143 13.84 3.61 -8.59
N ALA A 144 14.14 4.65 -7.81
CA ALA A 144 14.69 5.89 -8.34
C ALA A 144 16.03 5.64 -9.04
N ASN A 145 16.20 6.26 -10.22
CA ASN A 145 17.42 6.16 -11.03
C ASN A 145 17.82 4.72 -11.47
N LYS A 146 16.92 3.74 -11.33
CA LYS A 146 17.15 2.36 -11.81
C LYS A 146 16.43 2.10 -13.14
N VAL A 147 17.02 1.20 -13.92
CA VAL A 147 16.41 0.63 -15.13
C VAL A 147 16.46 -0.88 -15.02
N PHE A 148 15.37 -1.53 -15.39
CA PHE A 148 15.19 -2.98 -15.28
C PHE A 148 15.19 -3.64 -16.66
N ASP A 149 16.03 -4.65 -16.81
CA ASP A 149 16.20 -5.38 -18.08
C ASP A 149 15.01 -6.32 -18.37
N SER A 150 14.24 -6.69 -17.34
CA SER A 150 13.01 -7.47 -17.44
C SER A 150 11.97 -7.04 -16.40
N LEU A 151 10.70 -7.41 -16.61
CA LEU A 151 9.65 -7.20 -15.61
C LEU A 151 9.97 -7.99 -14.33
N ASP A 152 10.48 -9.21 -14.45
CA ASP A 152 10.86 -10.06 -13.31
C ASP A 152 11.90 -9.38 -12.41
N SER A 153 12.90 -8.70 -12.98
CA SER A 153 13.88 -7.95 -12.19
C SER A 153 13.25 -6.78 -11.42
N ALA A 154 12.22 -6.14 -11.98
CA ALA A 154 11.46 -5.10 -11.30
C ALA A 154 10.58 -5.68 -10.18
N ILE A 155 9.97 -6.86 -10.41
CA ILE A 155 9.18 -7.60 -9.43
C ILE A 155 10.05 -8.01 -8.23
N VAL A 156 11.23 -8.58 -8.48
CA VAL A 156 12.18 -8.96 -7.41
C VAL A 156 12.58 -7.74 -6.59
N GLN A 157 12.90 -6.62 -7.24
CA GLN A 157 13.26 -5.40 -6.53
C GLN A 157 12.09 -4.83 -5.71
N LEU A 158 10.86 -4.91 -6.23
CA LEU A 158 9.68 -4.53 -5.47
C LEU A 158 9.52 -5.43 -4.23
N ALA A 159 9.58 -6.75 -4.40
CA ALA A 159 9.43 -7.70 -3.30
C ALA A 159 10.48 -7.48 -2.19
N LEU A 160 11.74 -7.20 -2.57
CA LEU A 160 12.79 -6.84 -1.61
C LEU A 160 12.47 -5.55 -0.85
N GLY A 161 11.95 -4.53 -1.55
CA GLY A 161 11.53 -3.27 -0.94
C GLY A 161 10.37 -3.43 0.04
N MET A 162 9.36 -4.20 -0.36
CA MET A 162 8.19 -4.50 0.49
C MET A 162 8.63 -5.28 1.74
N TRP A 163 9.46 -6.31 1.54
CA TRP A 163 10.01 -7.11 2.65
C TRP A 163 10.85 -6.26 3.61
N ARG A 164 11.66 -5.31 3.10
CA ARG A 164 12.40 -4.37 3.95
C ARG A 164 11.47 -3.55 4.84
N LEU A 165 10.39 -3.02 4.28
CA LEU A 165 9.43 -2.17 4.99
C LEU A 165 8.61 -2.96 6.00
N GLU A 166 8.13 -4.14 5.62
CA GLU A 166 7.44 -5.10 6.51
C GLU A 166 8.30 -5.44 7.73
N ASN A 167 9.61 -5.63 7.53
CA ASN A 167 10.56 -5.91 8.61
C ASN A 167 11.09 -4.66 9.32
N SER A 168 10.54 -3.47 9.03
CA SER A 168 10.90 -2.20 9.67
C SER A 168 9.69 -1.45 10.24
N PRO A 169 8.88 -2.04 11.16
CA PRO A 169 7.71 -1.36 11.73
C PRO A 169 7.98 0.04 12.32
N PRO A 170 9.12 0.31 13.02
CA PRO A 170 9.40 1.65 13.52
C PRO A 170 9.53 2.71 12.41
N GLU A 171 10.08 2.32 11.24
CA GLU A 171 10.19 3.20 10.07
C GLU A 171 8.80 3.50 9.52
N LEU A 172 7.96 2.47 9.37
CA LEU A 172 6.60 2.61 8.88
C LEU A 172 5.72 3.43 9.82
N HIS A 173 5.83 3.20 11.12
CA HIS A 173 5.16 4.02 12.13
C HIS A 173 5.58 5.49 12.00
N SER A 174 6.88 5.77 11.88
CA SER A 174 7.35 7.14 11.67
C SER A 174 6.89 7.75 10.35
N LEU A 175 6.73 6.95 9.29
CA LEU A 175 6.36 7.40 7.95
C LEU A 175 4.85 7.65 7.80
N THR A 176 4.03 6.83 8.47
CA THR A 176 2.58 6.76 8.28
C THR A 176 1.77 7.21 9.50
N GLY A 177 2.37 7.22 10.70
CA GLY A 177 1.79 7.61 11.99
C GLY A 177 1.54 9.10 12.10
N TRP A 178 0.66 9.64 11.26
CA TRP A 178 0.30 11.05 11.32
C TRP A 178 -0.46 11.35 12.60
N LYS A 179 -0.17 12.50 13.21
CA LYS A 179 -0.68 12.89 14.53
C LYS A 179 -2.18 12.68 14.70
N TRP A 180 -2.99 13.13 13.73
CA TRP A 180 -4.45 13.02 13.81
C TRP A 180 -4.96 11.57 13.72
N ILE A 181 -4.21 10.66 13.08
CA ILE A 181 -4.56 9.23 13.03
C ILE A 181 -4.30 8.62 14.41
N LEU A 182 -3.10 8.87 14.95
CA LEU A 182 -2.68 8.31 16.25
C LEU A 182 -3.51 8.84 17.42
N GLU A 183 -3.96 10.09 17.36
CA GLU A 183 -4.83 10.69 18.39
C GLU A 183 -6.29 10.22 18.30
N SER A 184 -6.68 9.59 17.20
CA SER A 184 -8.04 9.07 16.98
C SER A 184 -8.16 7.56 17.18
N SER A 185 -7.05 6.89 17.50
CA SER A 185 -6.92 5.43 17.64
C SER A 185 -7.16 4.98 19.08
#